data_AF-A0A848HRV8-F1
#
_entry.id   AF-A0A848HRV8-F1
#
_cell.length_a   1.000
_cell.length_b   1.000
_cell.length_c   1.000
_cell.angle_alpha   90.00
_cell.angle_beta   90.00
_cell.angle_gamma   90.00
#
_symmetry.space_group_name_H-M   'P 1'
#
loop_
_entity.id
_entity.type
_entity.pdbx_description
1 polymer ?
#
loop_
_entity_poly.entity_id
_entity_poly.type
_entity_poly.pdbx_seq_one_letter_code
_entity_poly.pdbx_strand_id
1 'polypeptide(L)' 'FFHLNKFSSVDELQAGIKKYIRYYNYDRIKMKLKGLSPVQYSTQPLAAH' A
#
# COMPACT_ATOMS: atom_id res chain seq x y z
N PHE A 1 -10.27 -5.68 0.42
CA PHE A 1 -10.20 -5.61 1.91
C PHE A 1 -10.40 -4.21 2.49
N PHE A 2 -10.45 -3.13 1.70
CA PHE A 2 -10.85 -1.80 2.20
C PHE A 2 -11.88 -1.15 1.30
N HIS A 3 -11.66 -1.22 -0.02
CA HIS A 3 -12.69 -0.90 -0.99
C HIS A 3 -13.88 -1.87 -0.84
N LEU A 4 -15.09 -1.31 -0.72
CA LEU A 4 -16.38 -2.01 -0.64
C LEU A 4 -16.69 -2.77 0.66
N ASN A 5 -15.97 -2.52 1.76
CA ASN A 5 -16.31 -3.08 3.07
C ASN A 5 -17.24 -2.14 3.85
N LYS A 6 -18.25 -2.72 4.52
CA LYS A 6 -19.00 -2.05 5.57
C LYS A 6 -18.29 -2.30 6.90
N PHE A 7 -18.16 -1.27 7.73
CA PHE A 7 -17.55 -1.35 9.06
C PHE A 7 -18.64 -1.15 10.10
N SER A 8 -18.57 -1.93 11.18
CA SER A 8 -19.57 -1.94 12.24
C SER A 8 -19.25 -0.93 13.34
N SER A 9 -18.00 -0.43 13.38
CA SER A 9 -17.52 0.57 14.33
C SER A 9 -16.42 1.46 13.74
N VAL A 10 -16.13 2.56 14.44
CA VAL A 10 -15.01 3.46 14.10
C VAL A 10 -13.67 2.75 14.27
N ASP A 11 -13.53 1.89 15.27
CA ASP A 11 -12.30 1.12 15.51
C ASP A 11 -12.01 0.14 14.36
N GLU A 12 -13.05 -0.56 13.87
CA GLU A 12 -12.94 -1.43 12.70
C GLU A 12 -12.54 -0.65 11.44
N LEU A 13 -13.13 0.53 11.24
CA LEU A 13 -12.77 1.42 10.14
C LEU A 13 -11.29 1.86 10.24
N GLN A 14 -10.83 2.29 11.40
CA GLN A 14 -9.43 2.69 11.62
C GLN A 14 -8.46 1.54 11.35
N ALA A 15 -8.76 0.34 11.86
CA ALA A 15 -7.96 -0.85 11.60
C ALA A 15 -7.91 -1.18 10.09
N GLY A 16 -9.07 -1.08 9.42
CA GLY A 16 -9.21 -1.25 7.97
C GLY A 16 -8.34 -0.26 7.17
N ILE A 17 -8.38 1.03 7.51
CA ILE A 17 -7.58 2.07 6.87
C ILE A 17 -6.08 1.79 7.05
N LYS A 18 -5.63 1.52 8.28
CA LYS A 18 -4.21 1.23 8.57
C LYS A 18 -3.71 0.03 7.76
N LYS A 19 -4.52 -1.04 7.69
CA LYS A 19 -4.20 -2.22 6.88
C LYS A 19 -4.15 -1.90 5.39
N TYR A 20 -5.06 -1.07 4.89
CA TYR A 20 -5.07 -0.67 3.50
C TYR A 20 -3.84 0.16 3.10
N ILE A 21 -3.46 1.12 3.94
CA ILE A 21 -2.26 1.93 3.74
C ILE A 21 -1.03 1.04 3.67
N ARG A 22 -0.88 0.10 4.62
CA ARG A 22 0.24 -0.85 4.62
C ARG A 22 0.27 -1.68 3.35
N TYR A 23 -0.86 -2.28 2.98
CA TYR A 23 -0.97 -3.06 1.75
C TYR A 23 -0.56 -2.23 0.53
N TYR A 24 -1.06 -1.00 0.41
CA TYR A 24 -0.79 -0.16 -0.73
C TYR A 24 0.70 0.23 -0.81
N ASN A 25 1.33 0.52 0.32
CA ASN A 25 2.70 1.03 0.37
C ASN A 25 3.77 -0.07 0.28
N TYR A 26 3.52 -1.24 0.87
CA TYR A 26 4.54 -2.27 1.06
C TYR A 26 4.23 -3.59 0.36
N ASP A 27 2.97 -4.02 0.37
CA ASP A 27 2.64 -5.38 -0.10
C ASP A 27 2.19 -5.39 -1.57
N ARG A 28 1.75 -4.24 -2.10
CA ARG A 28 1.23 -4.13 -3.45
C ARG A 28 2.35 -4.19 -4.48
N ILE A 29 2.53 -5.37 -5.07
CA ILE A 29 3.45 -5.56 -6.20
C ILE A 29 2.79 -5.08 -7.49
N LYS A 30 3.49 -4.23 -8.25
CA LYS A 30 3.09 -3.81 -9.61
C LYS A 30 4.16 -4.21 -10.60
N MET A 31 3.78 -4.89 -11.69
CA MET A 31 4.74 -5.30 -12.73
C MET A 31 5.51 -4.11 -13.34
N LYS A 32 4.86 -2.96 -13.50
CA LYS A 32 5.52 -1.73 -13.96
C LYS A 32 6.61 -1.18 -13.01
N LEU A 33 6.64 -1.63 -11.76
CA LEU A 33 7.67 -1.27 -10.78
C LEU A 33 8.74 -2.36 -10.67
N LYS A 34 8.87 -3.24 -11.68
CA LYS A 34 9.86 -4.34 -11.69
C LYS A 34 9.76 -5.26 -10.46
N GLY A 35 8.55 -5.49 -9.96
CA GLY A 35 8.32 -6.34 -8.78
C GLY A 35 8.51 -5.63 -7.44
N LEU A 36 8.84 -4.34 -7.43
CA LEU A 36 9.01 -3.56 -6.20
C LEU A 36 7.67 -3.11 -5.63
N SER A 37 7.63 -2.99 -4.30
CA SER A 37 6.58 -2.23 -3.63
C SER A 37 6.70 -0.73 -3.94
N PRO A 38 5.63 0.06 -3.77
CA PRO A 38 5.68 1.49 -4.01
C PRO A 38 6.73 2.22 -3.18
N VAL A 39 6.89 1.88 -1.90
CA VAL A 39 7.93 2.50 -1.06
C VAL A 39 9.32 2.16 -1.59
N GLN A 40 9.58 0.88 -1.89
CA GLN A 40 10.89 0.46 -2.43
C GLN A 40 11.22 1.14 -3.76
N TYR A 41 10.22 1.33 -4.63
CA TYR A 41 10.38 2.05 -5.89
C TYR A 41 10.71 3.53 -5.65
N SER A 42 10.00 4.20 -4.73
CA SER A 42 10.25 5.61 -4.41
C SER A 42 11.61 5.86 -3.74
N THR A 43 12.13 4.88 -2.99
CA THR A 43 13.45 4.98 -2.35
C THR A 43 14.59 4.52 -3.26
N GLN A 44 14.32 4.12 -4.50
CA GLN A 44 15.41 3.85 -5.43
C GLN A 44 16.19 5.15 -5.66
N PRO A 45 17.52 5.13 -5.52
CA PRO A 45 18.33 6.22 -6.02
C PRO A 45 17.96 6.39 -7.49
N LEU A 46 17.63 7.61 -7.93
CA LEU A 46 17.67 7.94 -9.34
C LEU A 46 19.05 7.48 -9.78
N ALA A 47 19.12 6.42 -10.59
CA ALA A 47 20.37 6.05 -11.21
C ALA A 47 20.84 7.33 -11.90
N ALA A 48 21.93 7.90 -11.40
CA ALA A 48 22.52 9.08 -11.97
C ALA A 48 22.84 8.73 -13.43
N HIS A 49 22.03 9.28 -14.32
CA HIS A 49 22.30 9.38 -15.74
C HIS A 49 22.69 10.83 -16.00
#